data_AF-A0A3R6P9P2-F1
#
_entry.id   AF-A0A3R6P9P2-F1
#
_cell.length_a   1.000
_cell.length_b   1.000
_cell.length_c   1.000
_cell.angle_alpha   90.00
_cell.angle_beta   90.00
_cell.angle_gamma   90.00
#
_symmetry.space_group_name_H-M   'P 1'
#
loop_
_entity.id
_entity.type
_entity.pdbx_description
1 polymer ?
#
loop_
_entity_poly.entity_id
_entity_poly.type
_entity_poly.pdbx_seq_one_letter_code
_entity_poly.pdbx_strand_id
1 'polypeptide(L)'
;MPFTFYSPFERLTKFRLCRWMHQNNGMKITASMSDVVVPEKVLESQRKLMQELRQVPSSYTILDSNIFQSMVREIKYFAGLNMLTDDDIDVMKQELHRLLDEMELIAARGEYSNGNKAYLYLSNINFEATYTFLEKGSFQLCMFRLYAINYMDSQHPEICRAQKEWIQSLKRYSTLISQSGEIQRMIFFTKQREIVDTL
;
A
#
# COMPACT_ATOMS: atom_id res chain seq x y z
N MET A 1 -1.69 -1.11 -4.41
CA MET A 1 -1.36 -0.40 -3.15
C MET A 1 -0.91 -1.38 -2.06
N PRO A 2 0.30 -1.22 -1.48
CA PRO A 2 0.83 -2.06 -0.40
C PRO A 2 -0.04 -2.08 0.86
N PHE A 3 0.00 -3.19 1.62
CA PHE A 3 -0.71 -3.34 2.90
C PHE A 3 -0.34 -2.27 3.92
N THR A 4 0.94 -1.94 4.01
CA THR A 4 1.48 -0.94 4.96
C THR A 4 0.95 0.47 4.75
N PHE A 5 0.31 0.75 3.61
CA PHE A 5 -0.27 2.05 3.31
C PHE A 5 -1.71 2.15 3.77
N TYR A 6 -2.52 1.12 3.52
CA TYR A 6 -3.94 1.17 3.86
C TYR A 6 -4.26 0.58 5.24
N SER A 7 -3.38 -0.23 5.83
CA SER A 7 -3.61 -0.89 7.12
C SER A 7 -3.86 0.06 8.31
N PRO A 8 -3.36 1.32 8.33
CA PRO A 8 -3.73 2.27 9.38
C PRO A 8 -5.17 2.79 9.29
N PHE A 9 -5.82 2.56 8.14
CA PHE A 9 -7.14 3.10 7.81
C PHE A 9 -8.18 1.97 7.90
N GLU A 10 -9.15 2.12 8.79
CA GLU A 10 -10.05 1.05 9.18
C GLU A 10 -10.97 0.64 8.03
N ARG A 11 -11.58 1.61 7.33
CA ARG A 11 -12.54 1.32 6.26
C ARG A 11 -11.84 0.72 5.04
N LEU A 12 -10.68 1.24 4.64
CA LEU A 12 -9.85 0.65 3.59
C LEU A 12 -9.38 -0.78 3.92
N THR A 13 -9.03 -1.03 5.19
CA THR A 13 -8.66 -2.38 5.64
C THR A 13 -9.84 -3.34 5.58
N LYS A 14 -11.00 -2.91 6.08
CA LYS A 14 -12.25 -3.67 6.02
C LYS A 14 -12.65 -3.99 4.58
N PHE A 15 -12.52 -3.02 3.67
CA PHE A 15 -12.76 -3.20 2.24
C PHE A 15 -11.84 -4.25 1.62
N ARG A 16 -10.54 -4.22 1.94
CA ARG A 16 -9.57 -5.22 1.45
C ARG A 16 -9.91 -6.64 1.91
N LEU A 17 -10.43 -6.78 3.13
CA LEU A 17 -10.92 -8.05 3.67
C LEU A 17 -12.23 -8.49 2.99
N CYS A 18 -13.18 -7.57 2.79
CA CYS A 18 -14.42 -7.83 2.06
C CYS A 18 -14.14 -8.37 0.66
N ARG A 19 -13.26 -7.69 -0.10
CA ARG A 19 -12.84 -8.15 -1.42
C ARG A 19 -12.22 -9.55 -1.37
N TRP A 20 -11.31 -9.79 -0.42
CA TRP A 20 -10.67 -11.10 -0.29
C TRP A 20 -11.70 -12.21 -0.01
N MET A 21 -12.67 -11.96 0.88
CA MET A 21 -13.75 -12.90 1.17
C MET A 21 -14.63 -13.17 -0.04
N HIS A 22 -15.01 -12.13 -0.79
CA HIS A 22 -15.82 -12.26 -1.99
C HIS A 22 -15.14 -13.10 -3.08
N GLN A 23 -13.81 -13.00 -3.21
CA GLN A 23 -13.04 -13.73 -4.23
C GLN A 23 -12.62 -15.14 -3.80
N ASN A 24 -12.80 -15.50 -2.53
CA ASN A 24 -12.40 -16.80 -2.00
C ASN A 24 -13.61 -17.72 -1.90
N ASN A 25 -13.82 -18.56 -2.92
CA ASN A 25 -14.99 -19.45 -3.09
C ASN A 25 -15.29 -20.38 -1.89
N GLY A 26 -14.35 -20.56 -0.95
CA GLY A 26 -14.54 -21.37 0.25
C GLY A 26 -15.14 -20.65 1.46
N MET A 27 -15.26 -19.32 1.43
CA MET A 27 -15.91 -18.54 2.49
C MET A 27 -17.34 -18.18 2.09
N LYS A 28 -18.24 -18.04 3.07
CA LYS A 28 -19.58 -17.52 2.82
C LYS A 28 -19.43 -16.17 2.11
N ILE A 29 -19.98 -16.07 0.89
CA ILE A 29 -19.99 -14.83 0.11
C ILE A 29 -20.65 -13.77 1.00
N THR A 30 -19.90 -12.74 1.36
CA THR A 30 -20.45 -11.58 2.08
C THR A 30 -21.34 -10.83 1.08
N ALA A 31 -22.62 -10.65 1.41
CA ALA A 31 -23.53 -9.89 0.57
C ALA A 31 -23.19 -8.39 0.62
N SER A 32 -22.67 -7.93 1.76
CA SER A 32 -22.23 -6.56 1.97
C SER A 32 -20.95 -6.49 2.80
N MET A 33 -20.22 -5.38 2.69
CA MET A 33 -19.10 -5.09 3.57
C MET A 33 -19.54 -4.92 5.02
N SER A 34 -20.79 -4.55 5.31
CA SER A 34 -21.32 -4.48 6.67
C SER A 34 -21.15 -5.79 7.44
N ASP A 35 -21.24 -6.92 6.75
CA ASP A 35 -21.17 -8.28 7.31
C ASP A 35 -19.74 -8.67 7.70
N VAL A 36 -18.75 -7.90 7.25
CA VAL A 36 -17.35 -8.12 7.56
C VAL A 36 -17.06 -7.65 8.98
N VAL A 37 -16.77 -8.61 9.85
CA VAL A 37 -16.25 -8.33 11.19
C VAL A 37 -14.74 -8.56 11.18
N VAL A 38 -13.96 -7.52 11.46
CA VAL A 38 -12.51 -7.63 11.62
C VAL A 38 -12.23 -7.93 13.09
N PRO A 39 -11.70 -9.12 13.44
CA PRO A 39 -11.42 -9.45 14.83
C PRO A 39 -10.35 -8.51 15.43
N GLU A 40 -10.51 -8.09 16.69
CA GLU A 40 -9.56 -7.17 17.34
C GLU A 40 -8.11 -7.68 17.29
N LYS A 41 -7.91 -8.99 17.45
CA LYS A 41 -6.57 -9.62 17.33
C LYS A 41 -5.88 -9.32 15.99
N VAL A 42 -6.64 -9.20 14.90
CA VAL A 42 -6.11 -8.82 13.57
C VAL A 42 -5.67 -7.37 13.58
N LEU A 43 -6.48 -6.47 14.16
CA LEU A 43 -6.17 -5.04 14.30
C LEU A 43 -4.95 -4.82 15.20
N GLU A 44 -4.85 -5.54 16.32
CA GLU A 44 -3.67 -5.52 17.21
C GLU A 44 -2.40 -5.98 16.47
N SER A 45 -2.49 -7.06 15.69
CA SER A 45 -1.37 -7.58 14.90
C SER A 45 -0.92 -6.57 13.83
N GLN A 46 -1.88 -5.89 13.20
CA GLN A 46 -1.63 -4.80 12.26
C GLN A 46 -0.90 -3.63 12.92
N ARG A 47 -1.43 -3.13 14.05
CA ARG A 47 -0.81 -2.03 14.80
C ARG A 47 0.61 -2.37 15.22
N LYS A 48 0.84 -3.59 15.74
CA LYS A 48 2.17 -4.07 16.11
C LYS A 48 3.12 -4.10 14.91
N LEU A 49 2.70 -4.67 13.78
CA LEU A 49 3.53 -4.70 12.57
C LEU A 49 3.90 -3.29 12.12
N MET A 50 2.95 -2.35 12.12
CA MET A 50 3.21 -0.97 11.72
C MET A 50 4.19 -0.27 12.66
N GLN A 51 4.08 -0.51 13.97
CA GLN A 51 5.04 0.02 14.95
C GLN A 51 6.46 -0.50 14.71
N GLU A 52 6.62 -1.80 14.45
CA GLU A 52 7.91 -2.42 14.15
C GLU A 52 8.50 -1.90 12.83
N LEU A 53 7.68 -1.76 11.77
CA LEU A 53 8.13 -1.23 10.49
C LEU A 53 8.59 0.23 10.58
N ARG A 54 8.01 1.03 11.48
CA ARG A 54 8.48 2.40 11.74
C ARG A 54 9.86 2.43 12.40
N GLN A 55 10.33 1.35 13.03
CA GLN A 55 11.67 1.26 13.61
C GLN A 55 12.76 0.97 12.57
N VAL A 56 12.41 0.68 11.32
CA VAL A 56 13.38 0.44 10.26
C VAL A 56 14.14 1.76 9.98
N PRO A 57 15.48 1.80 10.12
CA PRO A 57 16.24 3.06 10.00
C PRO A 57 16.16 3.72 8.63
N SER A 58 15.95 2.94 7.57
CA SER A 58 15.84 3.43 6.20
C SER A 58 14.89 2.57 5.40
N SER A 59 13.87 3.20 4.84
CA SER A 59 12.89 2.56 3.96
C SER A 59 12.92 3.18 2.57
N TYR A 60 12.71 2.35 1.55
CA TYR A 60 12.66 2.77 0.16
C TYR A 60 11.33 2.31 -0.41
N THR A 61 10.60 3.19 -1.06
CA THR A 61 9.35 2.85 -1.73
C THR A 61 9.36 3.39 -3.15
N ILE A 62 9.06 2.51 -4.10
CA ILE A 62 8.95 2.85 -5.51
C ILE A 62 7.47 2.74 -5.88
N LEU A 63 6.91 3.84 -6.36
CA LEU A 63 5.49 3.98 -6.69
C LEU A 63 5.32 4.06 -8.20
N ASP A 64 4.38 3.30 -8.74
CA ASP A 64 3.88 3.57 -10.09
C ASP A 64 2.76 4.61 -10.08
N SER A 65 2.39 5.06 -11.28
CA SER A 65 1.35 6.08 -11.49
C SER A 65 -0.08 5.61 -11.22
N ASN A 66 -0.32 4.30 -11.14
CA ASN A 66 -1.64 3.67 -11.10
C ASN A 66 -2.04 3.18 -9.71
N ILE A 67 -1.21 3.41 -8.69
CA ILE A 67 -1.38 2.85 -7.35
C ILE A 67 -2.73 3.21 -6.70
N PHE A 68 -3.19 4.46 -6.83
CA PHE A 68 -4.52 4.89 -6.34
C PHE A 68 -5.63 4.56 -7.34
N GLN A 69 -5.38 4.68 -8.65
CA GLN A 69 -6.37 4.37 -9.68
C GLN A 69 -6.89 2.93 -9.56
N SER A 70 -6.00 1.99 -9.28
CA SER A 70 -6.36 0.60 -9.07
C SER A 70 -7.25 0.41 -7.85
N MET A 71 -7.01 1.15 -6.76
CA MET A 71 -7.86 1.12 -5.56
C MET A 71 -9.24 1.73 -5.84
N VAL A 72 -9.30 2.92 -6.44
CA VAL A 72 -10.56 3.61 -6.75
C VAL A 72 -11.42 2.77 -7.69
N ARG A 73 -10.84 2.16 -8.72
CA ARG A 73 -11.55 1.26 -9.64
C ARG A 73 -12.15 0.06 -8.90
N GLU A 74 -11.41 -0.52 -7.95
CA GLU A 74 -11.90 -1.63 -7.14
C GLU A 74 -13.06 -1.19 -6.25
N ILE A 75 -12.97 -0.04 -5.57
CA ILE A 75 -14.06 0.47 -4.72
C ILE A 75 -15.32 0.72 -5.56
N LYS A 76 -15.19 1.41 -6.70
CA LYS A 76 -16.31 1.65 -7.62
C LYS A 76 -16.97 0.37 -8.12
N TYR A 77 -16.18 -0.67 -8.40
CA TYR A 77 -16.72 -1.97 -8.80
C TYR A 77 -17.57 -2.59 -7.70
N PHE A 78 -17.09 -2.62 -6.45
CA PHE A 78 -17.85 -3.17 -5.32
C PHE A 78 -19.07 -2.31 -4.95
N ALA A 79 -19.00 -0.99 -5.13
CA ALA A 79 -20.14 -0.10 -5.01
C ALA A 79 -21.22 -0.44 -6.05
N GLY A 80 -20.83 -0.66 -7.32
CA GLY A 80 -21.74 -1.10 -8.39
C GLY A 80 -22.37 -2.49 -8.16
N LEU A 81 -21.77 -3.32 -7.31
CA LEU A 81 -22.34 -4.58 -6.84
C LEU A 81 -23.29 -4.42 -5.63
N ASN A 82 -23.55 -3.19 -5.17
CA ASN A 82 -24.31 -2.87 -3.96
C ASN A 82 -23.71 -3.49 -2.68
N MET A 83 -22.40 -3.73 -2.66
CA MET A 83 -21.70 -4.30 -1.50
C MET A 83 -21.19 -3.22 -0.53
N LEU A 84 -21.29 -1.95 -0.90
CA LEU A 84 -20.82 -0.80 -0.14
C LEU A 84 -21.97 0.19 0.02
N THR A 85 -22.07 0.80 1.21
CA THR A 85 -22.97 1.94 1.46
C THR A 85 -22.32 3.25 1.03
N ASP A 86 -23.10 4.32 0.88
CA ASP A 86 -22.56 5.66 0.60
C ASP A 86 -21.59 6.12 1.70
N ASP A 87 -21.89 5.83 2.97
CA ASP A 87 -20.99 6.08 4.11
C ASP A 87 -19.64 5.36 3.96
N ASP A 88 -19.66 4.10 3.50
CA ASP A 88 -18.42 3.34 3.27
C ASP A 88 -17.53 4.04 2.22
N ILE A 89 -18.14 4.51 1.14
CA ILE A 89 -17.46 5.18 0.02
C ILE A 89 -16.88 6.51 0.50
N ASP A 90 -17.68 7.32 1.18
CA ASP A 90 -17.28 8.63 1.71
C ASP A 90 -16.12 8.51 2.71
N VAL A 91 -16.20 7.56 3.65
CA VAL A 91 -15.12 7.33 4.62
C VAL A 91 -13.85 6.83 3.93
N MET A 92 -13.95 5.90 2.97
CA MET A 92 -12.78 5.44 2.23
C MET A 92 -12.13 6.55 1.40
N LYS A 93 -12.94 7.45 0.81
CA LYS A 93 -12.42 8.62 0.10
C LYS A 93 -11.62 9.52 1.04
N GLN A 94 -12.16 9.83 2.22
CA GLN A 94 -11.45 10.61 3.25
C GLN A 94 -10.17 9.92 3.73
N GLU A 95 -10.19 8.61 3.93
CA GLU A 95 -9.00 7.82 4.29
C GLU A 95 -7.93 7.85 3.19
N LEU A 96 -8.31 7.79 1.91
CA LEU A 96 -7.37 7.91 0.79
C LEU A 96 -6.73 9.30 0.68
N HIS A 97 -7.49 10.38 0.93
CA HIS A 97 -6.92 11.73 1.01
C HIS A 97 -5.94 11.86 2.17
N ARG A 98 -6.28 11.36 3.36
CA ARG A 98 -5.37 11.35 4.51
C ARG A 98 -4.09 10.57 4.21
N LEU A 99 -4.19 9.42 3.55
CA LEU A 99 -3.02 8.66 3.09
C LEU A 99 -2.15 9.49 2.12
N LEU A 100 -2.76 10.19 1.16
CA LEU A 100 -2.02 11.05 0.23
C LEU A 100 -1.29 12.19 0.96
N ASP A 101 -1.96 12.83 1.92
CA ASP A 101 -1.37 13.91 2.72
C ASP A 101 -0.19 13.41 3.57
N GLU A 102 -0.33 12.25 4.21
CA GLU A 102 0.76 11.61 4.97
C GLU A 102 1.94 11.24 4.07
N MET A 103 1.67 10.62 2.91
CA MET A 103 2.70 10.24 1.95
C MET A 103 3.44 11.46 1.40
N GLU A 104 2.73 12.54 1.08
CA GLU A 104 3.32 13.77 0.57
C GLU A 104 4.17 14.47 1.63
N LEU A 105 3.70 14.50 2.88
CA LEU A 105 4.47 15.03 4.01
C LEU A 105 5.78 14.24 4.21
N ILE A 106 5.71 12.92 4.18
CA ILE A 106 6.88 12.03 4.28
C ILE A 106 7.83 12.27 3.11
N ALA A 107 7.31 12.40 1.87
CA ALA A 107 8.13 12.74 0.71
C ALA A 107 8.82 14.10 0.89
N ALA A 108 8.08 15.14 1.28
CA ALA A 108 8.66 16.47 1.48
C ALA A 108 9.80 16.45 2.52
N ARG A 109 9.64 15.70 3.62
CA ARG A 109 10.64 15.61 4.70
C ARG A 109 11.78 14.63 4.41
N GLY A 110 11.52 13.55 3.68
CA GLY A 110 12.44 12.41 3.49
C GLY A 110 12.62 11.53 4.72
N GLU A 111 11.71 11.64 5.69
CA GLU A 111 11.77 10.91 6.95
C GLU A 111 10.38 10.78 7.58
N TYR A 112 10.23 9.75 8.41
CA TYR A 112 9.09 9.59 9.29
C TYR A 112 9.18 10.52 10.49
N SER A 113 8.09 10.63 11.26
CA SER A 113 8.02 11.49 12.45
C SER A 113 9.03 11.14 13.55
N ASN A 114 9.56 9.91 13.57
CA ASN A 114 10.60 9.47 14.49
C ASN A 114 12.04 9.72 13.97
N GLY A 115 12.20 10.39 12.84
CA GLY A 115 13.50 10.71 12.22
C GLY A 115 14.10 9.60 11.34
N ASN A 116 13.47 8.42 11.28
CA ASN A 116 13.93 7.35 10.40
C ASN A 116 13.72 7.73 8.92
N LYS A 117 14.68 7.37 8.06
CA LYS A 117 14.70 7.84 6.67
C LYS A 117 13.67 7.11 5.81
N ALA A 118 13.00 7.89 4.96
CA ALA A 118 11.98 7.43 4.06
C ALA A 118 12.23 8.00 2.67
N TYR A 119 12.59 7.12 1.73
CA TYR A 119 12.90 7.51 0.35
C TYR A 119 11.77 7.08 -0.58
N LEU A 120 11.15 8.05 -1.23
CA LEU A 120 10.04 7.81 -2.16
C LEU A 120 10.50 8.07 -3.59
N TYR A 121 10.27 7.08 -4.46
CA TYR A 121 10.63 7.11 -5.87
C TYR A 121 9.38 6.95 -6.72
N LEU A 122 9.35 7.64 -7.87
CA LEU A 122 8.36 7.45 -8.91
C LEU A 122 8.95 6.63 -10.05
N SER A 123 8.32 5.49 -10.31
CA SER A 123 8.64 4.62 -11.44
C SER A 123 8.11 5.20 -12.74
N ASN A 124 8.88 5.01 -13.81
CA ASN A 124 8.44 5.31 -15.18
C ASN A 124 7.60 4.17 -15.81
N ILE A 125 7.51 3.03 -15.13
CA ILE A 125 6.72 1.86 -15.54
C ILE A 125 5.69 1.49 -14.48
N ASN A 126 4.63 0.80 -14.89
CA ASN A 126 3.62 0.28 -13.98
C ASN A 126 4.03 -1.09 -13.43
N PHE A 127 3.60 -1.40 -12.21
CA PHE A 127 3.84 -2.69 -11.59
C PHE A 127 2.60 -3.57 -11.61
N GLU A 128 2.81 -4.85 -11.90
CA GLU A 128 1.83 -5.93 -11.86
C GLU A 128 1.50 -6.38 -10.42
N ALA A 129 2.45 -6.20 -9.49
CA ALA A 129 2.33 -6.65 -8.11
C ALA A 129 3.13 -5.77 -7.15
N THR A 130 2.97 -6.03 -5.84
CA THR A 130 3.80 -5.41 -4.80
C THR A 130 4.93 -6.35 -4.42
N TYR A 131 6.15 -5.84 -4.52
CA TYR A 131 7.39 -6.53 -4.18
C TYR A 131 8.04 -5.89 -2.97
N THR A 132 8.45 -6.70 -2.00
CA THR A 132 9.09 -6.23 -0.76
C THR A 132 10.37 -7.01 -0.53
N PHE A 133 11.45 -6.30 -0.23
CA PHE A 133 12.69 -6.90 0.25
C PHE A 133 13.06 -6.28 1.59
N LEU A 134 13.41 -7.11 2.56
CA LEU A 134 13.84 -6.71 3.90
C LEU A 134 15.15 -7.40 4.22
N GLU A 135 16.08 -6.65 4.82
CA GLU A 135 17.35 -7.20 5.32
C GLU A 135 17.72 -6.62 6.68
N LYS A 136 18.29 -7.46 7.54
CA LYS A 136 18.86 -7.09 8.83
C LYS A 136 20.01 -8.04 9.19
N GLY A 137 21.25 -7.57 9.04
CA GLY A 137 22.42 -8.43 9.23
C GLY A 137 22.42 -9.59 8.24
N SER A 138 22.49 -10.83 8.72
CA SER A 138 22.38 -12.04 7.89
C SER A 138 20.94 -12.44 7.54
N PHE A 139 19.93 -11.83 8.19
CA PHE A 139 18.54 -12.12 7.89
C PHE A 139 18.09 -11.38 6.62
N GLN A 140 17.48 -12.11 5.69
CA GLN A 140 16.88 -11.58 4.48
C GLN A 140 15.51 -12.20 4.26
N LEU A 141 14.57 -11.40 3.79
CA LEU A 141 13.22 -11.82 3.45
C LEU A 141 12.76 -11.11 2.19
N CYS A 142 12.32 -11.89 1.21
CA CYS A 142 11.53 -11.41 0.10
C CYS A 142 10.08 -11.70 0.33
N MET A 143 9.22 -10.76 -0.06
CA MET A 143 7.79 -10.98 -0.15
C MET A 143 7.28 -10.51 -1.50
N PHE A 144 6.34 -11.25 -2.03
CA PHE A 144 5.62 -10.98 -3.26
C PHE A 144 4.12 -11.07 -2.96
N ARG A 145 3.37 -10.01 -3.25
CA ARG A 145 1.93 -10.03 -2.98
C ARG A 145 1.22 -10.99 -3.92
N LEU A 146 0.51 -11.94 -3.35
CA LEU A 146 -0.38 -12.85 -4.04
C LEU A 146 -1.84 -12.46 -3.81
N TYR A 147 -2.56 -12.14 -4.89
CA TYR A 147 -3.98 -11.82 -4.82
C TYR A 147 -4.29 -10.73 -3.77
N ALA A 148 -5.50 -10.72 -3.20
CA ALA A 148 -5.98 -9.66 -2.33
C ALA A 148 -5.05 -9.35 -1.14
N ILE A 149 -5.01 -10.15 -0.07
CA ILE A 149 -4.20 -9.86 1.14
C ILE A 149 -3.06 -10.87 1.38
N ASN A 150 -2.91 -11.87 0.52
CA ASN A 150 -1.94 -12.94 0.70
C ASN A 150 -0.56 -12.54 0.15
N TYR A 151 0.47 -13.24 0.60
CA TYR A 151 1.85 -13.06 0.16
C TYR A 151 2.50 -14.42 -0.05
N MET A 152 3.37 -14.52 -1.05
CA MET A 152 4.47 -15.48 -1.08
C MET A 152 5.66 -14.83 -0.40
N ASP A 153 6.42 -15.60 0.35
CA ASP A 153 7.68 -15.15 0.92
C ASP A 153 8.79 -16.19 0.77
N SER A 154 10.04 -15.73 0.82
CA SER A 154 11.22 -16.58 0.75
C SER A 154 12.38 -15.96 1.51
N GLN A 155 13.12 -16.82 2.21
CA GLN A 155 14.43 -16.51 2.81
C GLN A 155 15.57 -17.20 2.05
N HIS A 156 15.30 -17.83 0.90
CA HIS A 156 16.32 -18.51 0.13
C HIS A 156 17.31 -17.48 -0.45
N PRO A 157 18.64 -17.62 -0.24
CA PRO A 157 19.61 -16.59 -0.60
C PRO A 157 19.57 -16.17 -2.08
N GLU A 158 19.47 -17.14 -3.00
CA GLU A 158 19.38 -16.86 -4.45
C GLU A 158 18.13 -16.05 -4.82
N ILE A 159 16.98 -16.36 -4.22
CA ILE A 159 15.72 -15.63 -4.47
C ILE A 159 15.82 -14.23 -3.90
N CYS A 160 16.38 -14.10 -2.69
CA CYS A 160 16.62 -12.82 -2.05
C CYS A 160 17.55 -11.92 -2.86
N ARG A 161 18.64 -12.47 -3.38
CA ARG A 161 19.58 -11.77 -4.25
C ARG A 161 18.90 -11.28 -5.52
N ALA A 162 18.19 -12.16 -6.23
CA ALA A 162 17.52 -11.80 -7.49
C ALA A 162 16.47 -10.68 -7.30
N GLN A 163 15.62 -10.77 -6.29
CA GLN A 163 14.61 -9.75 -6.01
C GLN A 163 15.23 -8.43 -5.54
N LYS A 164 16.29 -8.48 -4.71
CA LYS A 164 17.04 -7.28 -4.30
C LYS A 164 17.65 -6.56 -5.52
N GLU A 165 18.34 -7.29 -6.39
CA GLU A 165 18.97 -6.75 -7.60
C GLU A 165 17.92 -6.10 -8.53
N TRP A 166 16.76 -6.75 -8.69
CA TRP A 166 15.67 -6.22 -9.48
C TRP A 166 15.08 -4.92 -8.89
N ILE A 167 14.76 -4.88 -7.59
CA ILE A 167 14.29 -3.66 -6.91
C ILE A 167 15.32 -2.53 -7.02
N GLN A 168 16.62 -2.84 -6.88
CA GLN A 168 17.69 -1.85 -7.03
C GLN A 168 17.80 -1.32 -8.46
N SER A 169 17.59 -2.17 -9.47
CA SER A 169 17.51 -1.76 -10.87
C SER A 169 16.34 -0.80 -11.10
N LEU A 170 15.14 -1.15 -10.63
CA LEU A 170 13.97 -0.27 -10.71
C LEU A 170 14.20 1.08 -10.05
N LYS A 171 14.77 1.08 -8.84
CA LYS A 171 15.12 2.30 -8.10
C LYS A 171 16.05 3.19 -8.92
N ARG A 172 17.04 2.62 -9.63
CA ARG A 172 18.01 3.37 -10.44
C ARG A 172 17.36 4.16 -11.58
N TYR A 173 16.31 3.61 -12.19
CA TYR A 173 15.58 4.24 -13.30
C TYR A 173 14.36 5.06 -12.84
N SER A 174 14.12 5.13 -11.53
CA SER A 174 13.01 5.87 -10.94
C SER A 174 13.46 7.25 -10.47
N THR A 175 12.52 8.19 -10.40
CA THR A 175 12.79 9.57 -9.95
C THR A 175 12.63 9.68 -8.44
N LEU A 176 13.67 10.09 -7.71
CA LEU A 176 13.58 10.40 -6.28
C LEU A 176 12.76 11.68 -6.06
N ILE A 177 11.66 11.56 -5.33
CA ILE A 177 10.77 12.70 -4.99
C ILE A 177 10.78 13.06 -3.50
N SER A 178 11.52 12.31 -2.69
CA SER A 178 11.73 12.66 -1.29
C SER A 178 12.91 13.61 -1.12
N GLN A 179 12.73 14.75 -0.46
CA GLN A 179 13.71 15.86 -0.33
C GLN A 179 14.20 16.49 -1.65
N SER A 180 13.93 15.88 -2.80
CA SER A 180 14.20 16.37 -4.15
C SER A 180 12.93 16.31 -5.01
N GLY A 181 13.00 16.81 -6.25
CA GLY A 181 11.95 16.59 -7.25
C GLY A 181 10.59 17.19 -6.86
N GLU A 182 10.58 18.41 -6.32
CA GLU A 182 9.36 19.08 -5.83
C GLU A 182 8.27 19.18 -6.89
N ILE A 183 8.63 19.54 -8.13
CA ILE A 183 7.69 19.61 -9.24
C ILE A 183 7.08 18.24 -9.53
N GLN A 184 7.90 17.18 -9.59
CA GLN A 184 7.43 15.82 -9.83
C GLN A 184 6.55 15.31 -8.67
N ARG A 185 6.92 15.64 -7.43
CA ARG A 185 6.13 15.36 -6.23
C ARG A 185 4.74 16.00 -6.33
N MET A 186 4.69 17.31 -6.55
CA MET A 186 3.44 18.06 -6.69
C MET A 186 2.56 17.47 -7.80
N ILE A 187 3.12 17.27 -9.01
CA ILE A 187 2.37 16.71 -10.14
C ILE A 187 1.82 15.33 -9.81
N PHE A 188 2.61 14.47 -9.18
CA PHE A 188 2.16 13.13 -8.80
C PHE A 188 1.00 13.20 -7.81
N PHE A 189 1.18 13.87 -6.68
CA PHE A 189 0.18 13.91 -5.62
C PHE A 189 -1.11 14.63 -6.04
N THR A 190 -1.03 15.71 -6.83
CA THR A 190 -2.22 16.35 -7.42
C THR A 190 -3.00 15.36 -8.28
N LYS A 191 -2.34 14.65 -9.20
CA LYS A 191 -3.00 13.64 -10.04
C LYS A 191 -3.61 12.50 -9.23
N GLN A 192 -2.93 12.04 -8.17
CA GLN A 192 -3.51 11.00 -7.32
C GLN A 192 -4.74 11.50 -6.55
N ARG A 193 -4.76 12.77 -6.11
CA ARG A 193 -5.95 13.39 -5.50
C ARG A 193 -7.11 13.47 -6.48
N GLU A 194 -6.87 13.95 -7.70
CA GLU A 194 -7.89 13.98 -8.77
C GLU A 194 -8.50 12.59 -9.03
N ILE A 195 -7.68 11.53 -8.98
CA ILE A 195 -8.15 10.14 -9.11
C ILE A 195 -9.07 9.75 -7.93
N VAL A 196 -8.67 10.07 -6.70
CA VAL A 196 -9.46 9.81 -5.49
C VAL A 196 -10.75 10.64 -5.50
N ASP A 197 -10.72 11.87 -6.02
CA ASP A 197 -11.91 12.73 -6.12
C ASP A 197 -12.99 12.16 -7.03
N THR A 198 -12.62 11.28 -7.97
CA THR A 198 -13.60 10.59 -8.81
C THR A 198 -14.40 9.53 -8.07
N LEU A 199 -13.95 9.09 -6.90
CA LEU A 199 -14.67 8.14 -6.05
C LEU A 199 -15.92 8.80 -5.47
#